data_AF-A0A7S0ZY35-F1
#
_entry.id   AF-A0A7S0ZY35-F1
#
_cell.length_a   1.000
_cell.length_b   1.000
_cell.length_c   1.000
_cell.angle_alpha   90.00
_cell.angle_beta   90.00
_cell.angle_gamma   90.00
#
_symmetry.space_group_name_H-M   'P 1'
#
loop_
_entity.id
_entity.type
_entity.pdbx_description
1 polymer ?
#
loop_
_entity_poly.entity_id
_entity_poly.type
_entity_poly.pdbx_seq_one_letter_code
_entity_poly.pdbx_strand_id
1 'polypeptide(L)'
;NIITGIFVSDALEVASNDKELVERKGRVRDEETLTILRKLFLLADADDSGSISFSELETFLQRADVRAIFATHGLEVSNPMGFFRMLDVDHDAEIEIDEFVMGCMKFRGVAKTVDLETLAHQTTRMVALLRENTLELHTALISATTLLKDHMLCMENRLLGLPDQDADMLNIKAHGQLGSSLRSH
;
A
#
# COMPACT_ATOMS: atom_id res chain seq x y z
N ASN A 1 -0.80 -47.85 5.68
CA ASN A 1 -0.94 -46.67 4.80
C ASN A 1 -2.34 -46.44 4.22
N ILE A 2 -3.38 -47.21 4.56
CA ILE A 2 -4.76 -46.93 4.11
C ILE A 2 -5.44 -45.88 5.01
N ILE A 3 -5.12 -45.89 6.31
CA ILE A 3 -5.71 -44.97 7.29
C ILE A 3 -5.24 -43.51 7.07
N THR A 4 -4.03 -43.30 6.55
CA THR A 4 -3.52 -41.97 6.15
C THR A 4 -4.09 -41.45 4.82
N GLY A 5 -4.70 -42.31 3.99
CA GLY A 5 -5.30 -41.89 2.72
C GLY A 5 -6.69 -41.25 2.88
N ILE A 6 -7.46 -41.68 3.87
CA ILE A 6 -8.83 -41.20 4.11
C ILE A 6 -8.83 -39.75 4.64
N PHE A 7 -7.90 -39.40 5.53
CA PHE A 7 -7.83 -38.04 6.08
C PHE A 7 -7.32 -36.99 5.09
N VAL A 8 -6.53 -37.39 4.09
CA VAL A 8 -6.06 -36.46 3.04
C VAL A 8 -7.18 -36.14 2.06
N SER A 9 -8.05 -37.11 1.75
CA SER A 9 -9.25 -36.87 0.93
C SER A 9 -10.29 -36.00 1.63
N ASP A 10 -10.60 -36.27 2.92
CA ASP A 10 -11.55 -35.46 3.68
C ASP A 10 -11.05 -34.01 3.85
N ALA A 11 -9.75 -33.80 4.07
CA ALA A 11 -9.17 -32.45 4.15
C ALA A 11 -9.19 -31.71 2.80
N LEU A 12 -9.01 -32.41 1.68
CA LEU A 12 -9.08 -31.82 0.34
C LEU A 12 -10.53 -31.46 -0.04
N GLU A 13 -11.50 -32.29 0.34
CA GLU A 13 -12.93 -32.10 0.08
C GLU A 13 -13.52 -30.95 0.91
N VAL A 14 -13.08 -30.79 2.16
CA VAL A 14 -13.43 -29.64 3.00
C VAL A 14 -12.87 -28.33 2.41
N ALA A 15 -11.63 -28.34 1.91
CA ALA A 15 -11.04 -27.16 1.28
C ALA A 15 -11.70 -26.80 -0.07
N SER A 16 -12.12 -27.78 -0.87
CA SER A 16 -12.84 -27.53 -2.12
C SER A 16 -14.27 -27.04 -1.88
N ASN A 17 -14.97 -27.61 -0.89
CA ASN A 17 -16.30 -27.14 -0.50
C ASN A 17 -16.26 -25.72 0.04
N ASP A 18 -15.26 -25.35 0.84
CA ASP A 18 -15.16 -24.00 1.40
C ASP A 18 -14.95 -22.96 0.28
N LYS A 19 -14.13 -23.28 -0.72
CA LYS A 19 -13.94 -22.44 -1.91
C LYS A 19 -15.23 -22.30 -2.72
N GLU A 20 -15.93 -23.40 -3.01
CA GLU A 20 -17.18 -23.36 -3.77
C GLU A 20 -18.29 -22.61 -3.03
N LEU A 21 -18.35 -22.77 -1.70
CA LEU A 21 -19.32 -22.12 -0.84
C LEU A 21 -19.03 -20.62 -0.68
N VAL A 22 -17.77 -20.21 -0.67
CA VAL A 22 -17.34 -18.79 -0.75
C VAL A 22 -17.67 -18.18 -2.11
N GLU A 23 -17.39 -18.88 -3.22
CA GLU A 23 -17.72 -18.40 -4.56
C GLU A 23 -19.24 -18.28 -4.79
N ARG A 24 -20.02 -19.23 -4.27
CA ARG A 24 -21.48 -19.19 -4.33
C ARG A 24 -22.05 -18.05 -3.48
N LYS A 25 -21.53 -17.85 -2.27
CA LYS A 25 -21.88 -16.71 -1.41
C LYS A 25 -21.50 -15.36 -2.02
N GLY A 26 -20.38 -15.30 -2.76
CA GLY A 26 -19.95 -14.12 -3.51
C GLY A 26 -20.99 -13.72 -4.56
N ARG A 27 -21.38 -14.67 -5.43
CA ARG A 27 -22.35 -14.41 -6.51
C ARG A 27 -23.72 -13.94 -6.00
N VAL A 28 -24.24 -14.55 -4.93
CA VAL A 28 -25.53 -14.13 -4.34
C VAL A 28 -25.47 -12.70 -3.80
N ARG A 29 -24.37 -12.35 -3.11
CA ARG A 29 -24.17 -10.99 -2.60
C ARG A 29 -24.04 -9.97 -3.72
N ASP A 30 -23.46 -10.38 -4.85
CA ASP A 30 -23.32 -9.51 -6.02
C ASP A 30 -24.68 -9.21 -6.65
N GLU A 31 -25.58 -10.19 -6.80
CA GLU A 31 -26.95 -9.97 -7.29
C GLU A 31 -27.79 -9.07 -6.38
N GLU A 32 -27.71 -9.26 -5.06
CA GLU A 32 -28.36 -8.39 -4.08
C GLU A 32 -27.85 -6.95 -4.20
N THR A 33 -26.53 -6.79 -4.35
CA THR A 33 -25.91 -5.48 -4.51
C THR A 33 -26.33 -4.82 -5.82
N LEU A 34 -26.36 -5.55 -6.95
CA LEU A 34 -26.85 -5.02 -8.24
C LEU A 34 -28.26 -4.47 -8.11
N THR A 35 -29.14 -5.21 -7.42
CA THR A 35 -30.52 -4.81 -7.20
C THR A 35 -30.61 -3.51 -6.40
N ILE A 36 -29.78 -3.37 -5.37
CA ILE A 36 -29.75 -2.18 -4.52
C ILE A 36 -29.14 -0.99 -5.25
N LEU A 37 -28.07 -1.18 -6.03
CA LEU A 37 -27.46 -0.13 -6.84
C LEU A 37 -28.43 0.44 -7.87
N ARG A 38 -29.22 -0.43 -8.53
CA ARG A 38 -30.28 0.04 -9.44
C ARG A 38 -31.34 0.87 -8.72
N LYS A 39 -31.72 0.49 -7.49
CA LYS A 39 -32.64 1.30 -6.68
C LYS A 39 -32.04 2.63 -6.27
N LEU A 40 -30.75 2.65 -5.94
CA LEU A 40 -30.04 3.88 -5.62
C LEU A 40 -29.94 4.81 -6.82
N PHE A 41 -29.72 4.26 -8.02
CA PHE A 41 -29.73 5.03 -9.27
C PHE A 41 -31.06 5.76 -9.46
N LEU A 42 -32.18 5.04 -9.34
CA LEU A 42 -33.54 5.62 -9.43
C LEU A 42 -33.86 6.64 -8.32
N LEU A 43 -33.11 6.62 -7.21
CA LEU A 43 -33.26 7.61 -6.13
C LEU A 43 -32.34 8.83 -6.31
N ALA A 44 -31.33 8.71 -7.16
CA ALA A 44 -30.34 9.73 -7.47
C ALA A 44 -30.77 10.56 -8.69
N ASP A 45 -31.33 9.89 -9.71
CA ASP A 45 -31.99 10.49 -10.86
C ASP A 45 -33.30 11.18 -10.39
N ALA A 46 -33.20 12.47 -10.07
CA ALA A 46 -34.30 13.21 -9.46
C ALA A 46 -35.24 13.81 -10.51
N ASP A 47 -34.75 13.95 -11.75
CA ASP A 47 -35.48 14.50 -12.88
C ASP A 47 -36.01 13.42 -13.85
N ASP A 48 -35.79 12.13 -13.55
CA ASP A 48 -36.13 10.98 -14.38
C ASP A 48 -35.53 11.09 -15.80
N SER A 49 -34.35 11.71 -15.92
CA SER A 49 -33.64 11.88 -17.19
C SER A 49 -33.07 10.57 -17.73
N GLY A 50 -32.88 9.57 -16.86
CA GLY A 50 -32.20 8.32 -17.17
C GLY A 50 -30.68 8.40 -17.03
N SER A 51 -30.14 9.54 -16.57
CA SER A 51 -28.74 9.74 -16.20
C SER A 51 -28.63 10.45 -14.85
N ILE A 52 -27.43 10.48 -14.27
CA ILE A 52 -27.16 11.24 -13.04
C ILE A 52 -26.14 12.33 -13.36
N SER A 53 -26.57 13.59 -13.25
CA SER A 53 -25.68 14.73 -13.37
C SER A 53 -24.79 14.88 -12.12
N PHE A 54 -23.67 15.61 -12.24
CA PHE A 54 -22.80 15.87 -11.09
C PHE A 54 -23.54 16.51 -9.91
N SER A 55 -24.48 17.42 -10.20
CA SER A 55 -25.24 18.14 -9.17
C SER A 55 -26.19 17.23 -8.38
N GLU A 56 -26.80 16.27 -9.07
CA GLU A 56 -27.66 15.26 -8.46
C GLU A 56 -26.84 14.28 -7.64
N LEU A 57 -25.71 13.81 -8.17
CA LEU A 57 -24.80 12.93 -7.44
C LEU A 57 -24.28 13.60 -6.16
N GLU A 58 -23.86 14.86 -6.23
CA GLU A 58 -23.37 15.61 -5.08
C GLU A 58 -24.47 15.72 -4.00
N THR A 59 -25.68 16.11 -4.41
CA THR A 59 -26.83 16.22 -3.50
C THR A 59 -27.20 14.87 -2.90
N PHE A 60 -27.17 13.82 -3.71
CA PHE A 60 -27.47 12.45 -3.32
C PHE A 60 -26.46 11.92 -2.28
N LEU A 61 -25.16 12.17 -2.49
CA LEU A 61 -24.09 11.77 -1.57
C LEU A 61 -24.05 12.59 -0.28
N GLN A 62 -24.67 13.77 -0.23
CA GLN A 62 -24.80 14.53 1.02
C GLN A 62 -25.83 13.90 1.98
N ARG A 63 -26.75 13.07 1.48
CA ARG A 63 -27.79 12.44 2.30
C ARG A 63 -27.20 11.34 3.19
N ALA A 64 -27.48 11.40 4.49
CA ALA A 64 -26.90 10.49 5.48
C ALA A 64 -27.40 9.03 5.33
N ASP A 65 -28.66 8.86 4.90
CA ASP A 65 -29.25 7.56 4.58
C ASP A 65 -28.53 6.88 3.40
N VAL A 66 -28.27 7.64 2.33
CA VAL A 66 -27.56 7.17 1.13
C VAL A 66 -26.13 6.76 1.49
N ARG A 67 -25.40 7.62 2.22
CA ARG A 67 -24.04 7.31 2.67
C ARG A 67 -23.98 6.05 3.54
N ALA A 68 -24.97 5.84 4.40
CA ALA A 68 -25.05 4.63 5.22
C ALA A 68 -25.25 3.38 4.34
N ILE A 69 -26.14 3.44 3.34
CA ILE A 69 -26.36 2.33 2.40
C ILE A 69 -25.06 2.03 1.64
N PHE A 70 -24.44 3.06 1.05
CA PHE A 70 -23.16 2.93 0.34
C PHE A 70 -22.08 2.27 1.23
N ALA A 71 -21.92 2.73 2.47
CA ALA A 71 -20.98 2.15 3.42
C ALA A 71 -21.29 0.67 3.73
N THR A 72 -22.56 0.30 3.94
CA THR A 72 -22.95 -1.10 4.18
C THR A 72 -22.67 -2.02 2.99
N HIS A 73 -22.65 -1.47 1.77
CA HIS A 73 -22.29 -2.18 0.54
C HIS A 73 -20.79 -2.06 0.19
N GLY A 74 -19.97 -1.49 1.07
CA GLY A 74 -18.52 -1.37 0.91
C GLY A 74 -18.09 -0.30 -0.10
N LEU A 75 -18.91 0.74 -0.27
CA LEU A 75 -18.65 1.91 -1.11
C LEU A 75 -18.45 3.10 -0.17
N GLU A 76 -17.20 3.49 0.08
CA GLU A 76 -16.91 4.64 0.94
C GLU A 76 -16.48 5.83 0.07
N VAL A 77 -17.44 6.71 -0.23
CA VAL A 77 -17.21 7.86 -1.11
C VAL A 77 -16.80 9.06 -0.27
N SER A 78 -15.50 9.38 -0.27
CA SER A 78 -14.94 10.55 0.43
C SER A 78 -14.87 11.81 -0.45
N ASN A 79 -14.78 11.64 -1.77
CA ASN A 79 -14.67 12.72 -2.74
C ASN A 79 -15.71 12.54 -3.85
N PRO A 80 -16.85 13.26 -3.82
CA PRO A 80 -17.89 13.17 -4.83
C PRO A 80 -17.39 13.42 -6.25
N MET A 81 -16.52 14.42 -6.45
CA MET A 81 -15.96 14.77 -7.76
C MET A 81 -14.96 13.72 -8.29
N GLY A 82 -14.23 13.07 -7.38
CA GLY A 82 -13.37 11.94 -7.74
C GLY A 82 -14.19 10.72 -8.13
N PHE A 83 -15.28 10.48 -7.41
CA PHE A 83 -16.20 9.37 -7.67
C PHE A 83 -16.96 9.57 -8.98
N PHE A 84 -17.49 10.77 -9.24
CA PHE A 84 -18.16 11.12 -10.50
C PHE A 84 -17.27 10.80 -11.71
N ARG A 85 -16.05 11.35 -11.74
CA ARG A 85 -15.08 11.15 -12.84
C ARG A 85 -14.60 9.71 -13.02
N MET A 86 -14.80 8.86 -12.01
CA MET A 86 -14.47 7.45 -12.10
C MET A 86 -15.63 6.64 -12.67
N LEU A 87 -16.87 7.09 -12.46
CA LEU A 87 -18.08 6.47 -13.00
C LEU A 87 -18.30 6.87 -14.46
N ASP A 88 -18.12 8.15 -14.78
CA ASP A 88 -18.21 8.73 -16.14
C ASP A 88 -17.03 8.22 -17.00
N VAL A 89 -17.27 7.18 -17.80
CA VAL A 89 -16.23 6.50 -18.60
C VAL A 89 -16.03 7.17 -19.95
N ASP A 90 -17.11 7.70 -20.54
CA ASP A 90 -17.09 8.32 -21.87
C ASP A 90 -16.88 9.84 -21.85
N HIS A 91 -16.87 10.45 -20.66
CA HIS A 91 -16.62 11.87 -20.40
C HIS A 91 -17.71 12.79 -20.96
N ASP A 92 -18.95 12.31 -20.99
CA ASP A 92 -20.11 13.09 -21.42
C ASP A 92 -20.69 14.00 -20.30
N ALA A 93 -20.14 13.89 -19.09
CA ALA A 93 -20.55 14.60 -17.88
C ALA A 93 -21.96 14.22 -17.37
N GLU A 94 -22.45 13.06 -17.79
CA GLU A 94 -23.61 12.37 -17.28
C GLU A 94 -23.16 10.98 -16.77
N ILE A 95 -24.01 10.29 -16.02
CA ILE A 95 -23.73 8.91 -15.60
C ILE A 95 -24.94 8.06 -15.93
N GLU A 96 -24.79 7.15 -16.89
CA GLU A 96 -25.85 6.20 -17.22
C GLU A 96 -25.96 5.09 -16.17
N ILE A 97 -27.10 4.38 -16.15
CA ILE A 97 -27.33 3.29 -15.19
C ILE A 97 -26.27 2.20 -15.25
N ASP A 98 -25.81 1.85 -16.45
CA ASP A 98 -24.81 0.80 -16.64
C ASP A 98 -23.45 1.25 -16.12
N GLU A 99 -23.07 2.52 -16.34
CA GLU A 99 -21.86 3.12 -15.82
C GLU A 99 -21.87 3.23 -14.29
N PHE A 100 -23.00 3.66 -13.72
CA PHE A 100 -23.18 3.73 -12.27
C PHE A 100 -23.02 2.36 -11.62
N VAL A 101 -23.72 1.35 -12.14
CA VAL A 101 -23.72 -0.01 -11.57
C VAL A 101 -22.35 -0.66 -11.74
N MET A 102 -21.78 -0.63 -12.95
CA MET A 102 -20.47 -1.21 -13.24
C MET A 102 -19.35 -0.49 -12.48
N GLY A 103 -19.40 0.84 -12.44
CA GLY A 103 -18.45 1.68 -11.74
C GLY A 103 -18.48 1.47 -10.23
N CYS A 104 -19.67 1.35 -9.62
CA CYS A 104 -19.81 0.98 -8.21
C CYS A 104 -19.27 -0.43 -7.92
N MET A 105 -19.57 -1.40 -8.79
CA MET A 105 -19.06 -2.77 -8.65
C MET A 105 -17.53 -2.82 -8.73
N LYS A 106 -16.95 -2.06 -9.67
CA LYS A 106 -15.51 -1.92 -9.82
C LYS A 106 -14.88 -1.20 -8.63
N PHE A 107 -15.48 -0.13 -8.14
CA PHE A 107 -15.00 0.62 -6.97
C PHE A 107 -14.88 -0.28 -5.73
N ARG A 108 -15.89 -1.11 -5.50
CA ARG A 108 -15.93 -2.09 -4.40
C ARG A 108 -14.85 -3.18 -4.53
N GLY A 109 -14.50 -3.55 -5.76
CA GLY A 109 -13.48 -4.56 -6.05
C GLY A 109 -12.04 -4.01 -6.01
N VAL A 110 -11.80 -2.87 -6.65
CA VAL A 110 -10.48 -2.26 -6.84
C VAL A 110 -9.94 -1.65 -5.55
N ALA A 111 -10.77 -0.95 -4.77
CA ALA A 111 -10.34 -0.36 -3.49
C ALA A 111 -9.87 -1.41 -2.46
N LYS A 112 -10.28 -2.68 -2.62
CA LYS A 112 -9.89 -3.76 -1.69
C LYS A 112 -8.57 -4.43 -2.03
N THR A 113 -8.19 -4.50 -3.31
CA THR A 113 -7.00 -5.25 -3.74
C THR A 113 -5.85 -4.36 -4.18
N VAL A 114 -6.12 -3.30 -4.94
CA VAL A 114 -5.05 -2.44 -5.50
C VAL A 114 -4.43 -1.56 -4.42
N ASP A 115 -5.24 -1.02 -3.51
CA ASP A 115 -4.75 -0.11 -2.47
C ASP A 115 -3.88 -0.82 -1.43
N LEU A 116 -4.20 -2.07 -1.07
CA LEU A 116 -3.40 -2.82 -0.09
C LEU A 116 -2.04 -3.26 -0.65
N GLU A 117 -2.00 -3.76 -1.88
CA GLU A 117 -0.73 -4.19 -2.49
C GLU A 117 0.18 -3.00 -2.80
N THR A 118 -0.39 -1.92 -3.35
CA THR A 118 0.38 -0.69 -3.66
C THR A 118 0.90 -0.05 -2.38
N LEU A 119 0.06 0.05 -1.34
CA LEU A 119 0.47 0.60 -0.04
C LEU A 119 1.55 -0.27 0.62
N ALA A 120 1.44 -1.60 0.56
CA ALA A 120 2.45 -2.50 1.08
C ALA A 120 3.80 -2.33 0.36
N HIS A 121 3.77 -2.17 -0.96
CA HIS A 121 4.97 -1.96 -1.77
C HIS A 121 5.62 -0.60 -1.50
N GLN A 122 4.81 0.46 -1.42
CA GLN A 122 5.27 1.80 -1.05
C GLN A 122 5.86 1.83 0.36
N THR A 123 5.21 1.17 1.32
CA THR A 123 5.69 1.07 2.70
C THR A 123 7.04 0.35 2.77
N THR A 124 7.17 -0.78 2.08
CA THR A 124 8.43 -1.55 2.02
C THR A 124 9.56 -0.71 1.43
N ARG A 125 9.28 0.02 0.35
CA ARG A 125 10.27 0.91 -0.29
C ARG A 125 10.64 2.10 0.60
N MET A 126 9.69 2.71 1.29
CA MET A 126 9.97 3.78 2.27
C MET A 126 10.84 3.29 3.42
N VAL A 127 10.56 2.10 3.97
CA VAL A 127 11.37 1.50 5.05
C VAL A 127 12.79 1.22 4.58
N ALA A 128 12.97 0.73 3.34
CA ALA A 128 14.30 0.50 2.77
C ALA A 128 15.12 1.80 2.67
N LEU A 129 14.52 2.86 2.11
CA LEU A 129 15.16 4.18 1.98
C LEU A 129 15.49 4.81 3.34
N LEU A 130 14.58 4.70 4.31
CA LEU A 130 14.85 5.18 5.67
C LEU A 130 16.03 4.45 6.30
N ARG A 131 16.10 3.12 6.14
CA ARG A 131 17.21 2.32 6.66
C ARG A 131 18.55 2.71 6.04
N GLU A 132 18.59 2.91 4.73
CA GLU A 132 19.78 3.37 4.01
C GLU A 132 20.27 4.73 4.52
N ASN A 133 19.38 5.74 4.53
CA ASN A 133 19.71 7.07 5.04
C ASN A 133 20.18 7.05 6.50
N THR A 134 19.57 6.20 7.35
CA THR A 134 19.95 6.08 8.76
C THR A 134 21.35 5.48 8.91
N LEU A 135 21.72 4.50 8.07
CA LEU A 135 23.06 3.91 8.07
C LEU A 135 24.12 4.90 7.59
N GLU A 136 23.83 5.69 6.54
CA GLU A 136 24.73 6.73 6.05
C GLU A 136 24.99 7.79 7.13
N LEU A 137 23.92 8.30 7.75
CA LEU A 137 24.03 9.27 8.84
C LEU A 137 24.82 8.72 10.03
N HIS A 138 24.54 7.47 10.44
CA HIS A 138 25.25 6.84 11.55
C HIS A 138 26.74 6.66 11.25
N THR A 139 27.08 6.26 10.03
CA THR A 139 28.48 6.08 9.60
C THR A 139 29.22 7.42 9.54
N ALA A 140 28.59 8.46 8.99
CA ALA A 140 29.15 9.80 8.95
C ALA A 140 29.39 10.36 10.37
N LEU A 141 28.44 10.12 11.29
CA LEU A 141 28.57 10.54 12.69
C LEU A 141 29.74 9.85 13.38
N ILE A 142 29.89 8.52 13.22
CA ILE A 142 31.02 7.78 13.77
C ILE A 142 32.34 8.33 13.23
N SER A 143 32.45 8.50 11.91
CA SER A 143 33.66 9.03 11.26
C SER A 143 34.06 10.41 11.80
N ALA A 144 33.09 11.31 11.96
CA ALA A 144 33.33 12.63 12.53
C ALA A 144 33.82 12.54 13.99
N THR A 145 33.22 11.66 14.81
CA THR A 145 33.65 11.49 16.20
C THR A 145 35.01 10.84 16.35
N THR A 146 35.39 9.92 15.46
CA THR A 146 36.73 9.31 15.47
C THR A 146 37.79 10.32 15.07
N LEU A 147 37.54 11.13 14.03
CA LEU A 147 38.47 12.19 13.61
C LEU A 147 38.68 13.24 14.71
N LEU A 148 37.61 13.62 15.41
CA LEU A 148 37.72 14.54 16.55
C LEU A 148 38.53 13.93 17.69
N LYS A 149 38.33 12.65 18.02
CA LYS A 149 39.13 11.95 19.03
C LYS A 149 40.60 11.89 18.66
N ASP A 150 40.91 11.52 17.41
CA ASP A 150 42.30 11.41 16.93
C ASP A 150 43.00 12.77 16.97
N HIS A 151 42.29 13.85 16.59
CA HIS A 151 42.84 15.20 16.63
C HIS A 151 43.09 15.68 18.07
N MET A 152 42.18 15.40 19.02
CA MET A 152 42.40 15.72 20.44
C MET A 152 43.60 14.97 21.02
N LEU A 153 43.74 13.67 20.70
CA LEU A 153 44.88 12.86 21.12
C LEU A 153 46.20 13.41 20.57
N CYS A 154 46.22 13.80 19.30
CA CYS A 154 47.39 14.42 18.68
C CYS A 154 47.76 15.76 19.34
N MET A 155 46.77 16.59 19.69
CA MET A 155 47.01 17.83 20.43
C MET A 155 47.55 17.58 21.85
N GLU A 156 46.99 16.60 22.56
CA GLU A 156 47.41 16.21 23.92
C GLU A 156 48.85 15.67 23.93
N ASN A 157 49.21 14.80 22.99
CA ASN A 157 50.57 14.27 22.85
C ASN A 157 51.60 15.38 22.55
N ARG A 158 51.24 16.38 21.72
CA ARG A 158 52.09 17.56 21.47
C ARG A 158 52.26 18.45 22.70
N LEU A 159 51.19 18.65 23.48
CA LEU A 159 51.23 19.41 24.73
C LEU A 159 52.14 18.73 25.78
N LEU A 160 52.17 17.39 25.79
CA LEU A 160 52.98 16.59 26.71
C LEU A 160 54.43 16.35 26.25
N GLY A 161 54.80 16.80 25.04
CA GLY A 161 56.16 16.67 24.50
C GLY A 161 56.58 15.21 24.23
N LEU A 162 55.61 14.30 24.06
CA LEU A 162 55.85 12.89 23.75
C LEU A 162 56.23 12.74 22.25
N PRO A 163 57.21 11.90 21.89
CA PRO A 163 57.56 11.67 20.49
C PRO A 163 56.40 11.00 19.75
N ASP A 164 56.02 11.55 18.58
CA ASP A 164 55.05 10.98 17.64
C ASP A 164 55.56 9.61 17.14
N GLN A 165 55.23 8.53 17.86
CA GLN A 165 55.57 7.16 17.42
C GLN A 165 54.50 6.52 16.52
N ASP A 166 53.37 7.20 16.29
CA ASP A 166 52.20 6.59 15.62
C ASP A 166 51.99 7.02 14.17
N ALA A 167 52.79 7.96 13.64
CA ALA A 167 52.65 8.43 12.26
C ALA A 167 52.90 7.32 11.22
N ASP A 168 53.70 6.30 11.56
CA ASP A 168 54.00 5.18 10.66
C ASP A 168 52.96 4.03 10.75
N MET A 169 52.11 3.98 11.79
CA MET A 169 51.16 2.86 11.96
C MET A 169 49.81 3.08 11.25
N LEU A 170 49.42 4.34 11.00
CA LEU A 170 48.17 4.69 10.31
C LEU A 170 48.21 4.39 8.80
N ASN A 171 49.40 4.38 8.17
CA ASN A 171 49.52 4.12 6.73
C ASN A 171 49.37 2.62 6.37
N ILE A 172 49.52 1.72 7.34
CA ILE A 172 49.43 0.26 7.11
C ILE A 172 47.97 -0.23 7.14
N LYS A 173 47.08 0.42 7.91
CA LYS A 173 45.65 0.03 7.97
C LYS A 173 44.84 0.51 6.77
N ALA A 174 45.18 1.65 6.17
CA ALA A 174 44.48 2.16 4.99
C ALA A 174 44.70 1.30 3.73
N HIS A 175 45.89 0.69 3.58
CA HIS A 175 46.18 -0.20 2.45
C HIS A 175 45.72 -1.66 2.67
N GLY A 176 45.51 -2.10 3.92
CA GLY A 176 45.08 -3.47 4.23
C GLY A 176 43.61 -3.79 3.94
N GLN A 177 42.72 -2.79 3.95
CA GLN A 177 41.27 -3.03 3.74
C GLN A 177 40.79 -2.94 2.28
N LEU A 178 41.57 -2.33 1.39
CA LEU A 178 41.23 -2.28 -0.05
C LEU A 178 41.61 -3.56 -0.81
N GLY A 179 42.51 -4.39 -0.25
CA GLY A 179 42.96 -5.63 -0.89
C GLY A 179 42.04 -6.85 -0.70
N SER A 180 41.15 -6.85 0.30
CA SER A 180 40.29 -7.99 0.61
C SER A 180 38.90 -7.94 -0.04
N SER A 181 38.49 -6.80 -0.63
CA SER A 181 37.17 -6.66 -1.26
C SER A 181 37.12 -7.06 -2.75
N LEU A 182 38.26 -7.42 -3.36
CA LEU A 182 38.35 -7.77 -4.79
C LEU A 182 38.57 -9.27 -5.07
N ARG A 183 38.36 -10.16 -4.09
CA ARG A 183 38.57 -11.62 -4.25
C ARG A 183 37.36 -12.52 -3.91
N SER A 184 36.16 -11.96 -3.81
CA SER A 184 34.95 -12.79 -3.71
C SER A 184 33.81 -12.21 -4.55
N HIS A 185 33.92 -12.37 -5.86
CA HIS A 185 32.82 -12.62 -6.78
C HIS A 185 33.35 -13.34 -8.02
#